data_AF-A0A938V2W6-F1
#
_entry.id   AF-A0A938V2W6-F1
#
_cell.length_a   1.000
_cell.length_b   1.000
_cell.length_c   1.000
_cell.angle_alpha   90.00
_cell.angle_beta   90.00
_cell.angle_gamma   90.00
#
_symmetry.space_group_name_H-M   'P 1'
#
loop_
_entity.id
_entity.type
_entity.pdbx_description
1 polymer ?
#
loop_
_entity_poly.entity_id
_entity_poly.type
_entity_poly.pdbx_seq_one_letter_code
_entity_poly.pdbx_strand_id
1 'polypeptide(L)'
;MTRWVARSAFVLLTALAALGCSAGRGSTDGGMPAPLPDLLPDAAADIPASPDRVETVLPDIVVDFPPAELPPEVDVGPCGPSCPEGYCDGVTGQCFFCDESTPCVGPGLWCKDSACVKTLCVPGSTDCPLVDVSAVCADDGESWIDSECQEGTKCAQGTCKEVVCTPGDQHCEQGLVAKCDPLGVGWMTFACPPGQGCFVDQCEPIRHNLLVIFDTSGSMASMGFMDTVPCICATCSSKPFPACEDPLCPQSKLGLSKYVFNKFFGSDKIQTVNMVLTHFPMRVKATTNPSCGSMFNPMSVGWYGLTIGESDWITGDDGSHVTEDGGWFDKYVYEILSVPFPATWEEDNFDELKLWVNFEETVAATEAACQKKEDCPGGFCGQGEGGTKVCWFHTDPELRALSNTPLGKSMFYAGEIYRKQMMPNGKPCTVDADCANRNYHCSSQGVCRDPYAHCRANQILLFTDGVEEPPTTTGSFFNPRIQAKRFRYGLGCVGPEGCFEGAQCQGNVCQGYPLPNGGGGGYPMLNESPSRLLDYEGYPILVTTHVIDLSAGEGAANNKQIADDGGGIYYHPDQIDPDELLAQMMELLDIKQNLLDCMPEYEEVE
;
A
#
# COMPACT_ATOMS: atom_id res chain seq x y z
N MET A 1 30.35 -7.42 11.09
CA MET A 1 29.97 -8.51 10.15
C MET A 1 29.35 -7.84 8.94
N THR A 2 30.11 -7.73 7.87
CA THR A 2 29.81 -6.95 6.66
C THR A 2 28.86 -7.74 5.76
N ARG A 3 27.62 -7.25 5.56
CA ARG A 3 26.63 -7.86 4.67
C ARG A 3 26.90 -7.44 3.22
N TRP A 4 26.85 -8.44 2.33
CA TRP A 4 26.89 -8.28 0.88
C TRP A 4 25.57 -7.70 0.39
N VAL A 5 25.63 -6.53 -0.26
CA VAL A 5 24.61 -6.06 -1.22
C VAL A 5 25.33 -6.01 -2.56
N ALA A 6 24.96 -6.91 -3.47
CA ALA A 6 25.40 -6.86 -4.87
C ALA A 6 24.21 -7.23 -5.74
N ARG A 7 23.43 -6.21 -6.15
CA ARG A 7 22.61 -6.26 -7.36
C ARG A 7 23.47 -5.69 -8.48
N SER A 8 23.87 -6.55 -9.41
CA SER A 8 24.64 -6.16 -10.60
C SER A 8 23.71 -5.57 -11.65
N ALA A 9 23.78 -4.26 -11.84
CA ALA A 9 23.43 -3.63 -13.10
C ALA A 9 24.68 -3.68 -14.00
N PHE A 10 24.60 -4.38 -15.15
CA PHE A 10 25.61 -4.26 -16.19
C PHE A 10 24.92 -4.15 -17.55
N VAL A 11 24.83 -2.92 -18.03
CA VAL A 11 24.71 -2.59 -19.46
C VAL A 11 26.13 -2.42 -19.98
N LEU A 12 26.56 -3.25 -20.94
CA LEU A 12 27.68 -2.90 -21.80
C LEU A 12 27.51 -3.49 -23.21
N LEU A 13 27.40 -2.61 -24.20
CA LEU A 13 27.67 -2.89 -25.60
C LEU A 13 29.16 -3.23 -25.79
N THR A 14 29.48 -4.30 -26.51
CA THR A 14 30.53 -4.28 -27.56
C THR A 14 30.48 -5.52 -28.45
N ALA A 15 30.75 -5.31 -29.74
CA ALA A 15 30.67 -6.27 -30.84
C ALA A 15 32.03 -6.92 -31.19
N LEU A 16 31.96 -7.91 -32.08
CA LEU A 16 32.98 -8.48 -33.00
C LEU A 16 33.73 -9.79 -32.64
N ALA A 17 33.29 -10.84 -33.33
CA ALA A 17 34.05 -11.79 -34.17
C ALA A 17 35.14 -12.70 -33.57
N ALA A 18 34.87 -14.01 -33.61
CA ALA A 18 35.86 -15.02 -34.04
C ALA A 18 35.18 -16.29 -34.57
N LEU A 19 35.54 -16.64 -35.81
CA LEU A 19 35.30 -17.91 -36.50
C LEU A 19 36.14 -19.05 -35.89
N GLY A 20 35.64 -20.28 -35.87
CA GLY A 20 36.45 -21.48 -35.60
C GLY A 20 35.69 -22.80 -35.67
N CYS A 21 35.86 -23.53 -36.77
CA CYS A 21 35.24 -24.81 -37.14
C CYS A 21 35.59 -26.03 -36.24
N SER A 22 34.66 -27.01 -36.16
CA SER A 22 34.91 -28.49 -36.27
C SER A 22 33.61 -29.26 -35.97
N ALA A 23 32.88 -29.79 -36.97
CA ALA A 23 32.85 -31.19 -37.42
C ALA A 23 32.69 -32.25 -36.29
N GLY A 24 31.74 -33.21 -36.27
CA GLY A 24 30.68 -33.64 -37.20
C GLY A 24 30.09 -35.00 -36.74
N ARG A 25 29.08 -35.50 -37.50
CA ARG A 25 28.32 -36.79 -37.42
C ARG A 25 27.14 -36.81 -36.43
N GLY A 26 25.90 -37.16 -36.78
CA GLY A 26 25.27 -37.59 -38.04
C GLY A 26 23.98 -38.39 -37.76
N SER A 27 23.00 -38.31 -38.67
CA SER A 27 21.85 -39.24 -38.87
C SER A 27 20.71 -39.17 -37.84
N THR A 28 19.40 -39.15 -38.14
CA THR A 28 18.59 -39.29 -39.37
C THR A 28 17.14 -38.94 -39.03
N ASP A 29 16.45 -38.31 -39.99
CA ASP A 29 15.01 -38.42 -40.32
C ASP A 29 13.92 -38.18 -39.26
N GLY A 30 13.13 -37.12 -39.49
CA GLY A 30 11.81 -36.91 -38.89
C GLY A 30 11.16 -35.62 -39.41
N GLY A 31 10.21 -35.76 -40.34
CA GLY A 31 9.60 -34.71 -41.17
C GLY A 31 9.22 -33.38 -40.51
N MET A 32 9.55 -32.29 -41.22
CA MET A 32 9.02 -30.95 -40.98
C MET A 32 7.56 -30.86 -41.49
N PRO A 33 6.63 -30.27 -40.72
CA PRO A 33 5.38 -29.77 -41.26
C PRO A 33 5.58 -28.39 -41.92
N ALA A 34 4.74 -28.13 -42.92
CA ALA A 34 4.72 -26.96 -43.80
C ALA A 34 4.64 -25.61 -43.06
N PRO A 35 5.13 -24.51 -43.65
CA PRO A 35 4.96 -23.17 -43.09
C PRO A 35 3.49 -22.75 -43.15
N LEU A 36 2.96 -22.33 -42.00
CA LEU A 36 1.68 -21.63 -41.88
C LEU A 36 1.76 -20.28 -42.62
N PRO A 37 0.68 -19.86 -43.30
CA PRO A 37 0.62 -18.55 -43.94
C PRO A 37 0.44 -17.44 -42.91
N ASP A 38 1.26 -16.38 -43.05
CA ASP A 38 1.05 -15.06 -42.46
C ASP A 38 -0.35 -14.54 -42.81
N LEU A 39 -1.19 -14.40 -41.79
CA LEU A 39 -2.46 -13.68 -41.86
C LEU A 39 -2.55 -12.76 -40.63
N LEU A 40 -1.86 -11.63 -40.73
CA LEU A 40 -2.20 -10.43 -39.95
C LEU A 40 -3.25 -9.65 -40.75
N PRO A 41 -4.48 -9.48 -40.26
CA PRO A 41 -5.32 -8.37 -40.71
C PRO A 41 -4.94 -7.12 -39.90
N ASP A 42 -4.53 -6.08 -40.62
CA ASP A 42 -4.46 -4.70 -40.13
C ASP A 42 -5.83 -4.28 -39.57
N ALA A 43 -5.97 -4.34 -38.23
CA ALA A 43 -7.07 -3.73 -37.52
C ALA A 43 -6.64 -2.33 -37.05
N ALA A 44 -6.62 -1.39 -38.00
CA ALA A 44 -6.70 0.03 -37.67
C ALA A 44 -8.11 0.30 -37.13
N ALA A 45 -8.28 0.20 -35.81
CA ALA A 45 -9.49 0.65 -35.15
C ALA A 45 -9.49 2.18 -35.12
N ASP A 46 -10.49 2.75 -35.79
CA ASP A 46 -10.86 4.17 -35.73
C ASP A 46 -10.97 4.63 -34.26
N ILE A 47 -10.09 5.56 -33.88
CA ILE A 47 -10.22 6.33 -32.66
C ILE A 47 -11.39 7.31 -32.89
N PRO A 48 -12.52 7.21 -32.15
CA PRO A 48 -13.57 8.21 -32.26
C PRO A 48 -13.01 9.56 -31.80
N ALA A 49 -13.24 10.56 -32.65
CA ALA A 49 -12.88 11.94 -32.41
C ALA A 49 -13.27 12.39 -31.00
N SER A 50 -12.31 13.00 -30.31
CA SER A 50 -12.52 13.74 -29.07
C SER A 50 -13.73 14.67 -29.22
N PRO A 51 -14.70 14.66 -28.29
CA PRO A 51 -15.80 15.60 -28.36
C PRO A 51 -15.26 17.02 -28.24
N ASP A 52 -15.65 17.84 -29.21
CA ASP A 52 -15.31 19.24 -29.34
C ASP A 52 -15.32 19.94 -27.97
N ARG A 53 -14.14 20.47 -27.63
CA ARG A 53 -13.96 21.41 -26.54
C ARG A 53 -14.82 22.62 -26.86
N VAL A 54 -16.00 22.70 -26.25
CA VAL A 54 -16.83 23.90 -26.27
C VAL A 54 -16.02 25.02 -25.61
N GLU A 55 -15.40 25.86 -26.44
CA GLU A 55 -14.93 27.17 -26.01
C GLU A 55 -16.15 27.95 -25.52
N THR A 56 -16.27 28.05 -24.21
CA THR A 56 -17.12 29.05 -23.56
C THR A 56 -16.53 30.41 -23.90
N VAL A 57 -16.99 30.97 -25.02
CA VAL A 57 -16.86 32.40 -25.35
C VAL A 57 -17.59 33.15 -24.24
N LEU A 58 -16.82 33.75 -23.33
CA LEU A 58 -17.33 34.72 -22.37
C LEU A 58 -17.95 35.87 -23.16
N PRO A 59 -19.18 36.31 -22.83
CA PRO A 59 -19.80 37.44 -23.50
C PRO A 59 -18.94 38.70 -23.25
N ASP A 60 -18.64 39.43 -24.32
CA ASP A 60 -18.05 40.76 -24.26
C ASP A 60 -18.90 41.65 -23.37
N ILE A 61 -18.42 41.90 -22.15
CA ILE A 61 -18.96 42.93 -21.28
C ILE A 61 -18.46 44.26 -21.82
N VAL A 62 -19.27 44.90 -22.65
CA VAL A 62 -19.12 46.30 -23.02
C VAL A 62 -19.42 47.13 -21.77
N VAL A 63 -18.37 47.51 -21.05
CA VAL A 63 -18.46 48.48 -19.97
C VAL A 63 -18.57 49.87 -20.62
N ASP A 64 -19.78 50.40 -20.69
CA ASP A 64 -20.05 51.77 -21.08
C ASP A 64 -19.47 52.69 -19.99
N PHE A 65 -18.32 53.31 -20.26
CA PHE A 65 -17.77 54.33 -19.38
C PHE A 65 -18.58 55.62 -19.54
N PRO A 66 -19.23 56.13 -18.47
CA PRO A 66 -19.90 57.41 -18.53
C PRO A 66 -18.87 58.53 -18.82
N PRO A 67 -19.26 59.58 -19.54
CA PRO A 67 -18.38 60.69 -19.88
C PRO A 67 -17.82 61.33 -18.62
N ALA A 68 -16.52 61.59 -18.62
CA ALA A 68 -15.80 62.28 -17.56
C ALA A 68 -16.49 63.62 -17.24
N GLU A 69 -17.07 63.72 -16.05
CA GLU A 69 -17.58 64.97 -15.49
C GLU A 69 -16.40 65.91 -15.22
N LEU A 70 -16.58 67.17 -15.62
CA LEU A 70 -15.66 68.27 -15.35
C LEU A 70 -15.52 68.46 -13.83
N PRO A 71 -14.31 68.81 -13.33
CA PRO A 71 -14.10 68.96 -11.90
C PRO A 71 -15.03 70.03 -11.33
N PRO A 72 -15.73 69.76 -10.21
CA PRO A 72 -16.52 70.76 -9.52
C PRO A 72 -15.60 71.88 -9.01
N GLU A 73 -16.14 73.09 -8.98
CA GLU A 73 -15.52 74.24 -8.34
C GLU A 73 -15.06 73.87 -6.92
N VAL A 74 -13.89 74.39 -6.54
CA VAL A 74 -13.23 74.18 -5.25
C VAL A 74 -14.16 74.64 -4.13
N ASP A 75 -15.01 73.73 -3.64
CA ASP A 75 -15.78 73.90 -2.42
C ASP A 75 -14.81 73.71 -1.26
N VAL A 76 -14.55 74.82 -0.55
CA VAL A 76 -13.76 74.85 0.68
C VAL A 76 -14.52 74.02 1.71
N GLY A 77 -14.11 72.76 1.86
CA GLY A 77 -14.70 71.81 2.79
C GLY A 77 -14.86 72.35 4.23
N PRO A 78 -15.61 71.64 5.08
CA PRO A 78 -16.22 72.14 6.32
C PRO A 78 -15.26 72.75 7.37
N CYS A 79 -13.94 72.62 7.24
CA CYS A 79 -12.98 73.16 8.20
C CYS A 79 -12.53 74.61 7.94
N GLY A 80 -12.75 75.18 6.74
CA GLY A 80 -12.33 76.55 6.43
C GLY A 80 -10.84 76.86 6.80
N PRO A 81 -10.45 78.15 6.95
CA PRO A 81 -9.08 78.54 7.33
C PRO A 81 -8.71 78.24 8.81
N SER A 82 -9.50 77.44 9.53
CA SER A 82 -9.40 77.24 10.98
C SER A 82 -8.51 76.07 11.40
N CYS A 83 -7.84 75.41 10.46
CA CYS A 83 -6.92 74.29 10.69
C CYS A 83 -5.50 74.58 10.14
N PRO A 84 -4.81 75.66 10.58
CA PRO A 84 -3.57 76.10 9.93
C PRO A 84 -2.41 75.10 10.07
N GLU A 85 -2.47 74.17 11.02
CA GLU A 85 -1.39 73.23 11.35
C GLU A 85 -1.89 71.80 11.66
N GLY A 86 -3.07 71.37 11.18
CA GLY A 86 -3.65 70.05 11.48
C GLY A 86 -4.42 69.39 10.33
N TYR A 87 -4.74 68.09 10.45
CA TYR A 87 -5.57 67.37 9.47
C TYR A 87 -7.04 67.68 9.65
N CYS A 88 -7.71 68.12 8.59
CA CYS A 88 -9.16 68.20 8.56
C CYS A 88 -9.73 66.89 8.02
N ASP A 89 -10.50 66.18 8.84
CA ASP A 89 -11.35 65.11 8.33
C ASP A 89 -12.50 65.74 7.53
N GLY A 90 -12.49 65.55 6.22
CA GLY A 90 -13.48 66.10 5.29
C GLY A 90 -14.91 65.62 5.56
N VAL A 91 -15.11 64.54 6.32
CA VAL A 91 -16.43 64.00 6.69
C VAL A 91 -16.94 64.62 7.99
N THR A 92 -16.09 64.74 9.00
CA THR A 92 -16.51 65.22 10.34
C THR A 92 -16.28 66.71 10.57
N GLY A 93 -15.44 67.37 9.76
CA GLY A 93 -15.06 68.76 9.95
C GLY A 93 -14.21 69.01 11.20
N GLN A 94 -13.66 67.96 11.82
CA GLN A 94 -12.79 68.08 13.00
C GLN A 94 -11.31 68.17 12.59
N CYS A 95 -10.58 69.03 13.31
CA CYS A 95 -9.13 69.16 13.23
C CYS A 95 -8.46 68.15 14.16
N PHE A 96 -7.65 67.26 13.59
CA PHE A 96 -6.84 66.32 14.34
C PHE A 96 -5.40 66.82 14.39
N PHE A 97 -4.93 67.07 15.61
CA PHE A 97 -3.53 67.30 15.95
C PHE A 97 -3.00 66.03 16.60
N CYS A 98 -1.70 65.79 16.45
CA CYS A 98 -1.05 64.63 17.00
C CYS A 98 0.19 65.05 17.77
N ASP A 99 0.55 64.24 18.76
CA ASP A 99 1.78 64.36 19.53
C ASP A 99 2.24 62.95 19.96
N GLU A 100 3.33 62.86 20.72
CA GLU A 100 3.83 61.56 21.22
C GLU A 100 2.80 60.78 22.05
N SER A 101 1.77 61.44 22.59
CA SER A 101 0.72 60.84 23.42
C SER A 101 -0.60 60.59 22.67
N THR A 102 -0.76 61.16 21.48
CA THR A 102 -2.02 61.16 20.73
C THR A 102 -1.77 60.76 19.28
N PRO A 103 -1.82 59.45 18.94
CA PRO A 103 -1.61 59.00 17.57
C PRO A 103 -2.75 59.47 16.66
N CYS A 104 -2.43 59.69 15.37
CA CYS A 104 -3.42 60.03 14.36
C CYS A 104 -4.46 58.91 14.21
N VAL A 105 -5.74 59.27 14.33
CA VAL A 105 -6.85 58.32 14.24
C VAL A 105 -7.40 58.35 12.81
N GLY A 106 -6.86 57.50 11.94
CA GLY A 106 -7.36 57.27 10.59
C GLY A 106 -6.38 56.44 9.74
N PRO A 107 -6.87 55.58 8.83
CA PRO A 107 -6.00 54.78 7.98
C PRO A 107 -5.15 55.68 7.07
N GLY A 108 -3.83 55.50 7.08
CA GLY A 108 -2.88 56.27 6.25
C GLY A 108 -2.58 57.69 6.76
N LEU A 109 -2.81 57.98 8.03
CA LEU A 109 -2.41 59.23 8.67
C LEU A 109 -1.25 59.00 9.65
N TRP A 110 -0.21 59.83 9.56
CA TRP A 110 0.95 59.80 10.46
C TRP A 110 1.19 61.19 11.05
N CYS A 111 1.81 61.24 12.23
CA CYS A 111 2.14 62.50 12.87
C CYS A 111 3.44 63.11 12.36
N LYS A 112 3.35 64.20 11.60
CA LYS A 112 4.52 64.95 11.12
C LYS A 112 4.36 66.41 11.54
N ASP A 113 5.35 66.92 12.27
CA ASP A 113 5.36 68.31 12.76
C ASP A 113 4.07 68.71 13.51
N SER A 114 3.57 67.81 14.37
CA SER A 114 2.32 67.96 15.15
C SER A 114 1.02 67.99 14.32
N ALA A 115 1.11 67.78 13.01
CA ALA A 115 -0.01 67.63 12.10
C ALA A 115 -0.19 66.17 11.71
N CYS A 116 -1.43 65.69 11.68
CA CYS A 116 -1.71 64.45 10.97
C CYS A 116 -1.56 64.73 9.46
N VAL A 117 -0.66 64.02 8.80
CA VAL A 117 -0.49 64.13 7.34
C VAL A 117 -0.84 62.80 6.70
N LYS A 118 -1.37 62.86 5.48
CA LYS A 118 -1.62 61.66 4.69
C LYS A 118 -0.29 61.12 4.20
N THR A 119 0.10 59.93 4.64
CA THR A 119 1.32 59.29 4.17
C THR A 119 1.04 58.35 3.02
N LEU A 120 2.04 58.17 2.16
CA LEU A 120 2.01 57.14 1.13
C LEU A 120 2.23 55.75 1.75
N CYS A 121 3.03 55.69 2.82
CA CYS A 121 3.36 54.48 3.55
C CYS A 121 3.64 54.80 5.03
N VAL A 122 3.71 53.77 5.88
CA VAL A 122 4.10 53.96 7.29
C VAL A 122 5.63 54.02 7.35
N PRO A 123 6.28 55.08 7.90
CA PRO A 123 7.73 55.16 8.00
C PRO A 123 8.37 53.87 8.54
N GLY A 124 9.41 53.39 7.85
CA GLY A 124 10.08 52.13 8.18
C GLY A 124 9.33 50.85 7.82
N SER A 125 8.09 50.91 7.32
CA SER A 125 7.42 49.73 6.76
C SER A 125 8.13 49.27 5.48
N THR A 126 7.96 48.00 5.16
CA THR A 126 8.60 47.36 4.01
C THR A 126 7.56 46.83 3.03
N ASP A 127 7.91 46.84 1.75
CA ASP A 127 7.06 46.31 0.67
C ASP A 127 7.92 45.72 -0.46
N CYS A 128 7.29 44.95 -1.35
CA CYS A 128 7.93 44.36 -2.54
C CYS A 128 7.26 44.89 -3.81
N PRO A 129 7.65 46.09 -4.30
CA PRO A 129 7.07 46.65 -5.52
C PRO A 129 7.33 45.78 -6.76
N LEU A 130 8.43 45.01 -6.77
CA LEU A 130 8.78 44.03 -7.80
C LEU A 130 9.42 42.80 -7.14
N VAL A 131 9.41 41.67 -7.86
CA VAL A 131 9.99 40.39 -7.35
C VAL A 131 11.49 40.47 -7.04
N ASP A 132 12.21 41.42 -7.64
CA ASP A 132 13.64 41.65 -7.46
C ASP A 132 13.96 42.97 -6.74
N VAL A 133 12.95 43.63 -6.15
CA VAL A 133 13.11 44.94 -5.49
C VAL A 133 12.39 44.94 -4.15
N SER A 134 13.12 45.21 -3.08
CA SER A 134 12.56 45.55 -1.77
C SER A 134 12.45 47.06 -1.63
N ALA A 135 11.41 47.55 -0.97
CA ALA A 135 11.26 48.97 -0.69
C ALA A 135 11.07 49.17 0.81
N VAL A 136 11.73 50.19 1.36
CA VAL A 136 11.53 50.66 2.74
C VAL A 136 10.92 52.06 2.68
N CYS A 137 9.84 52.28 3.42
CA CYS A 137 9.22 53.59 3.50
C CYS A 137 10.18 54.57 4.19
N ALA A 138 10.45 55.70 3.55
CA ALA A 138 11.31 56.74 4.11
C ALA A 138 10.78 57.25 5.46
N ASP A 139 11.67 57.80 6.28
CA ASP A 139 11.33 58.31 7.63
C ASP A 139 10.23 59.39 7.62
N ASP A 140 10.05 60.07 6.49
CA ASP A 140 9.04 61.12 6.30
C ASP A 140 7.65 60.58 5.89
N GLY A 141 7.53 59.30 5.57
CA GLY A 141 6.28 58.66 5.11
C GLY A 141 5.81 59.08 3.71
N GLU A 142 6.64 59.83 2.97
CA GLU A 142 6.28 60.46 1.70
C GLU A 142 6.90 59.76 0.48
N SER A 143 7.77 58.76 0.67
CA SER A 143 8.38 58.02 -0.43
C SER A 143 8.81 56.61 -0.05
N TRP A 144 8.97 55.76 -1.07
CA TRP A 144 9.58 54.44 -0.96
C TRP A 144 11.04 54.52 -1.41
N ILE A 145 11.94 53.92 -0.63
CA ILE A 145 13.36 53.78 -0.96
C ILE A 145 13.59 52.35 -1.45
N ASP A 146 13.73 52.21 -2.76
CA ASP A 146 13.93 50.92 -3.42
C ASP A 146 15.38 50.42 -3.26
N SER A 147 15.53 49.12 -3.03
CA SER A 147 16.78 48.39 -2.99
C SER A 147 16.63 47.09 -3.80
N GLU A 148 17.44 46.95 -4.85
CA GLU A 148 17.53 45.71 -5.63
C GLU A 148 17.98 44.54 -4.74
N CYS A 149 17.34 43.39 -4.94
CA CYS A 149 17.73 42.16 -4.30
C CYS A 149 19.01 41.60 -4.94
N GLN A 150 19.87 40.97 -4.12
CA GLN A 150 21.10 40.34 -4.61
C GLN A 150 20.78 39.13 -5.50
N GLU A 151 21.70 38.76 -6.40
CA GLU A 151 21.56 37.56 -7.23
C GLU A 151 21.30 36.33 -6.33
N GLY A 152 20.29 35.53 -6.69
CA GLY A 152 19.84 34.39 -5.89
C GLY A 152 18.85 34.73 -4.76
N THR A 153 18.41 35.99 -4.64
CA THR A 153 17.37 36.41 -3.69
C THR A 153 16.16 37.02 -4.39
N LYS A 154 14.98 36.92 -3.79
CA LYS A 154 13.73 37.55 -4.25
C LYS A 154 13.07 38.32 -3.10
N CYS A 155 12.37 39.39 -3.42
CA CYS A 155 11.64 40.15 -2.41
C CYS A 155 10.39 39.38 -1.97
N ALA A 156 10.29 39.06 -0.68
CA ALA A 156 9.11 38.51 -0.06
C ALA A 156 8.86 39.12 1.32
N GLN A 157 7.62 39.55 1.57
CA GLN A 157 7.21 40.23 2.81
C GLN A 157 8.10 41.47 3.11
N GLY A 158 8.41 42.23 2.07
CA GLY A 158 9.20 43.46 2.14
C GLY A 158 10.70 43.27 2.38
N THR A 159 11.23 42.05 2.31
CA THR A 159 12.66 41.77 2.49
C THR A 159 13.19 40.85 1.41
N CYS A 160 14.44 41.01 0.98
CA CYS A 160 15.09 40.08 0.06
C CYS A 160 15.43 38.77 0.79
N LYS A 161 14.83 37.66 0.36
CA LYS A 161 15.04 36.31 0.90
C LYS A 161 15.70 35.44 -0.15
N GLU A 162 16.53 34.49 0.28
CA GLU A 162 17.19 33.53 -0.60
C GLU A 162 16.18 32.64 -1.31
N VAL A 163 16.44 32.33 -2.58
CA VAL A 163 15.69 31.32 -3.33
C VAL A 163 16.16 29.95 -2.86
N VAL A 164 15.29 29.24 -2.11
CA VAL A 164 15.57 27.93 -1.50
C VAL A 164 15.02 26.77 -2.32
N CYS A 165 14.15 27.03 -3.29
CA CYS A 165 13.53 26.01 -4.15
C CYS A 165 13.14 26.57 -5.53
N THR A 166 12.92 25.70 -6.51
CA THR A 166 12.42 26.15 -7.83
C THR A 166 10.91 26.38 -7.74
N PRO A 167 10.39 27.54 -8.17
CA PRO A 167 8.96 27.82 -8.11
C PRO A 167 8.11 26.70 -8.72
N GLY A 168 7.17 26.18 -7.92
CA GLY A 168 6.29 25.09 -8.34
C GLY A 168 6.84 23.68 -8.12
N ASP A 169 8.11 23.50 -7.73
CA ASP A 169 8.61 22.22 -7.24
C ASP A 169 7.72 21.74 -6.10
N GLN A 170 7.57 20.42 -5.97
CA GLN A 170 6.80 19.81 -4.91
C GLN A 170 7.54 18.60 -4.37
N HIS A 171 7.37 18.34 -3.07
CA HIS A 171 7.81 17.11 -2.45
C HIS A 171 6.90 16.69 -1.30
N CYS A 172 7.02 15.45 -0.84
CA CYS A 172 6.32 15.00 0.36
C CYS A 172 7.16 15.26 1.62
N GLU A 173 6.59 15.99 2.57
CA GLU A 173 7.20 16.28 3.87
C GLU A 173 6.19 15.97 4.98
N GLN A 174 6.51 15.01 5.86
CA GLN A 174 5.64 14.61 6.99
C GLN A 174 4.21 14.23 6.57
N GLY A 175 4.08 13.59 5.39
CA GLY A 175 2.79 13.24 4.82
C GLY A 175 2.05 14.40 4.13
N LEU A 176 2.55 15.63 4.16
CA LEU A 176 1.99 16.77 3.44
C LEU A 176 2.68 16.99 2.10
N VAL A 177 1.96 17.59 1.14
CA VAL A 177 2.58 18.10 -0.09
C VAL A 177 3.21 19.45 0.24
N ALA A 178 4.53 19.50 0.32
CA ALA A 178 5.28 20.74 0.36
C ALA A 178 5.47 21.25 -1.08
N LYS A 179 4.88 22.40 -1.41
CA LYS A 179 5.03 23.05 -2.71
C LYS A 179 5.79 24.36 -2.57
N CYS A 180 6.80 24.52 -3.42
CA CYS A 180 7.61 25.71 -3.46
C CYS A 180 6.74 26.90 -3.89
N ASP A 181 6.85 28.00 -3.15
CA ASP A 181 6.09 29.20 -3.45
C ASP A 181 6.46 29.80 -4.82
N PRO A 182 5.60 30.65 -5.42
CA PRO A 182 5.86 31.22 -6.75
C PRO A 182 7.14 32.06 -6.84
N LEU A 183 7.71 32.49 -5.72
CA LEU A 183 8.94 33.28 -5.65
C LEU A 183 10.18 32.40 -5.43
N GLY A 184 10.01 31.14 -5.05
CA GLY A 184 11.10 30.22 -4.75
C GLY A 184 11.71 30.40 -3.37
N VAL A 185 11.11 31.22 -2.49
CA VAL A 185 11.75 31.66 -1.23
C VAL A 185 11.30 30.86 -0.01
N GLY A 186 10.39 29.91 -0.20
CA GLY A 186 9.84 29.09 0.87
C GLY A 186 8.97 27.96 0.37
N TRP A 187 8.73 27.00 1.26
CA TRP A 187 7.82 25.89 1.06
C TRP A 187 6.48 26.17 1.74
N MET A 188 5.39 25.89 1.03
CA MET A 188 4.03 25.90 1.58
C MET A 188 3.53 24.47 1.63
N THR A 189 3.02 24.03 2.78
CA THR A 189 2.49 22.68 2.94
C THR A 189 0.97 22.65 2.74
N PHE A 190 0.51 21.60 2.06
CA PHE A 190 -0.90 21.37 1.76
C PHE A 190 -1.27 19.94 2.15
N ALA A 191 -2.41 19.78 2.82
CA ALA A 191 -2.99 18.47 3.04
C ALA A 191 -3.45 17.87 1.70
N CYS A 192 -3.26 16.56 1.54
CA CYS A 192 -3.85 15.84 0.43
C CYS A 192 -5.39 15.82 0.55
N PRO A 193 -6.11 15.68 -0.57
CA PRO A 193 -7.56 15.46 -0.54
C PRO A 193 -7.94 14.28 0.38
N PRO A 194 -9.15 14.28 0.97
CA PRO A 194 -9.64 13.18 1.80
C PRO A 194 -9.41 11.81 1.16
N GLY A 195 -8.77 10.90 1.91
CA GLY A 195 -8.45 9.54 1.48
C GLY A 195 -7.21 9.40 0.59
N GLN A 196 -6.48 10.49 0.40
CA GLN A 196 -5.18 10.49 -0.24
C GLN A 196 -4.10 10.84 0.79
N GLY A 197 -2.93 10.26 0.61
CA GLY A 197 -1.72 10.62 1.34
C GLY A 197 -0.65 11.14 0.39
N CYS A 198 0.28 11.93 0.91
CA CYS A 198 1.44 12.34 0.13
C CYS A 198 2.42 11.17 0.03
N PHE A 199 2.60 10.66 -1.18
CA PHE A 199 3.60 9.67 -1.54
C PHE A 199 4.28 10.18 -2.81
N VAL A 200 5.60 10.06 -2.95
CA VAL A 200 6.26 10.37 -4.25
C VAL A 200 6.03 11.82 -4.71
N ASP A 201 6.09 12.77 -3.79
CA ASP A 201 5.85 14.17 -4.12
C ASP A 201 4.44 14.44 -4.71
N GLN A 202 3.49 13.51 -4.60
CA GLN A 202 2.12 13.63 -5.11
C GLN A 202 1.10 13.04 -4.14
N CYS A 203 -0.16 13.46 -4.26
CA CYS A 203 -1.24 12.83 -3.51
C CYS A 203 -1.71 11.56 -4.21
N GLU A 204 -1.55 10.41 -3.58
CA GLU A 204 -2.09 9.13 -4.05
C GLU A 204 -3.12 8.58 -3.06
N PRO A 205 -4.07 7.72 -3.51
CA PRO A 205 -4.96 7.00 -2.61
C PRO A 205 -4.18 6.27 -1.50
N ILE A 206 -4.64 6.42 -0.26
CA ILE A 206 -4.09 5.64 0.87
C ILE A 206 -4.41 4.17 0.60
N ARG A 207 -3.36 3.35 0.50
CA ARG A 207 -3.50 1.91 0.23
C ARG A 207 -3.70 1.14 1.53
N HIS A 208 -4.70 0.28 1.56
CA HIS A 208 -4.95 -0.59 2.70
C HIS A 208 -4.05 -1.82 2.68
N ASN A 209 -3.75 -2.39 3.84
CA ASN A 209 -2.89 -3.55 3.94
C ASN A 209 -3.74 -4.82 3.75
N LEU A 210 -3.42 -5.60 2.72
CA LEU A 210 -4.11 -6.84 2.39
C LEU A 210 -3.12 -7.99 2.39
N LEU A 211 -3.32 -8.97 3.27
CA LEU A 211 -2.62 -10.24 3.24
C LEU A 211 -3.58 -11.29 2.68
N VAL A 212 -3.20 -11.91 1.57
CA VAL A 212 -4.00 -12.95 0.93
C VAL A 212 -3.40 -14.31 1.26
N ILE A 213 -4.25 -15.19 1.78
CA ILE A 213 -3.90 -16.57 2.11
C ILE A 213 -4.68 -17.48 1.19
N PHE A 214 -3.96 -18.26 0.39
CA PHE A 214 -4.58 -19.32 -0.39
C PHE A 214 -4.48 -20.64 0.34
N ASP A 215 -5.63 -21.26 0.50
CA ASP A 215 -5.69 -22.66 0.77
C ASP A 215 -5.24 -23.47 -0.42
N THR A 216 -4.18 -24.23 -0.16
CA THR A 216 -3.40 -24.95 -1.15
C THR A 216 -3.43 -26.44 -0.85
N SER A 217 -4.37 -26.89 -0.03
CA SER A 217 -4.53 -28.31 0.26
C SER A 217 -4.91 -29.14 -0.94
N GLY A 218 -4.83 -30.46 -0.74
CA GLY A 218 -5.32 -31.42 -1.71
C GLY A 218 -6.82 -31.27 -2.01
N SER A 219 -7.66 -30.81 -1.07
CA SER A 219 -9.09 -30.59 -1.34
C SER A 219 -9.32 -29.39 -2.25
N MET A 220 -8.54 -28.33 -2.07
CA MET A 220 -8.54 -27.16 -2.94
C MET A 220 -8.07 -27.47 -4.36
N ALA A 221 -7.02 -28.28 -4.50
CA ALA A 221 -6.44 -28.64 -5.81
C ALA A 221 -7.13 -29.83 -6.50
N SER A 222 -8.08 -30.49 -5.84
CA SER A 222 -8.72 -31.70 -6.36
C SER A 222 -9.59 -31.41 -7.58
N MET A 223 -9.36 -32.16 -8.66
CA MET A 223 -10.24 -32.24 -9.83
C MET A 223 -11.06 -33.54 -9.76
N GLY A 224 -12.38 -33.46 -9.65
CA GLY A 224 -13.26 -34.64 -9.83
C GLY A 224 -13.66 -35.42 -8.56
N PHE A 225 -13.29 -34.98 -7.36
CA PHE A 225 -13.60 -35.71 -6.11
C PHE A 225 -14.62 -34.95 -5.25
N MET A 226 -15.81 -35.55 -5.08
CA MET A 226 -16.97 -35.19 -4.21
C MET A 226 -17.53 -33.74 -4.25
N ASP A 227 -16.72 -32.72 -4.53
CA ASP A 227 -17.08 -31.31 -4.62
C ASP A 227 -16.46 -30.70 -5.89
N THR A 228 -16.92 -31.12 -7.07
CA THR A 228 -16.40 -30.56 -8.32
C THR A 228 -16.92 -29.15 -8.52
N VAL A 229 -16.00 -28.18 -8.68
CA VAL A 229 -16.33 -26.90 -9.30
C VAL A 229 -16.94 -27.22 -10.65
N PRO A 230 -18.21 -26.85 -10.92
CA PRO A 230 -18.84 -27.15 -12.19
C PRO A 230 -18.02 -26.49 -13.29
N CYS A 231 -17.79 -27.23 -14.37
CA CYS A 231 -17.01 -26.71 -15.47
C CYS A 231 -17.64 -25.41 -15.99
N ILE A 232 -16.93 -24.30 -15.83
CA ILE A 232 -17.44 -22.97 -16.21
C ILE A 232 -17.51 -22.84 -17.74
N CYS A 233 -16.74 -23.65 -18.48
CA CYS A 233 -16.79 -23.72 -19.94
C CYS A 233 -17.52 -24.96 -20.45
N ALA A 234 -17.80 -24.98 -21.75
CA ALA A 234 -18.46 -26.13 -22.37
C ALA A 234 -17.66 -27.45 -22.27
N THR A 235 -16.33 -27.37 -22.19
CA THR A 235 -15.44 -28.54 -22.10
C THR A 235 -14.27 -28.28 -21.17
N CYS A 236 -14.22 -28.99 -20.05
CA CYS A 236 -13.09 -29.01 -19.14
C CYS A 236 -12.12 -30.11 -19.56
N SER A 237 -10.89 -29.72 -19.88
CA SER A 237 -9.78 -30.65 -20.10
C SER A 237 -8.64 -30.27 -19.18
N SER A 238 -8.08 -31.22 -18.44
CA SER A 238 -6.81 -31.01 -17.77
C SER A 238 -5.71 -30.76 -18.81
N LYS A 239 -4.77 -29.88 -18.49
CA LYS A 239 -3.59 -29.62 -19.31
C LYS A 239 -2.43 -30.51 -18.83
N PRO A 240 -1.43 -30.79 -19.67
CA PRO A 240 -0.19 -31.36 -19.17
C PRO A 240 0.55 -30.37 -18.26
N PHE A 241 1.47 -30.89 -17.46
CA PHE A 241 2.43 -30.07 -16.72
C PHE A 241 3.28 -29.28 -17.73
N PRO A 242 3.57 -27.98 -17.51
CA PRO A 242 3.49 -27.21 -16.25
C PRO A 242 2.15 -26.51 -15.96
N ALA A 243 1.20 -26.52 -16.91
CA ALA A 243 -0.02 -25.73 -16.81
C ALA A 243 -1.13 -26.39 -15.97
N CYS A 244 -1.32 -27.71 -16.14
CA CYS A 244 -2.28 -28.56 -15.43
C CYS A 244 -3.78 -28.25 -15.55
N GLU A 245 -4.16 -26.98 -15.55
CA GLU A 245 -5.51 -26.50 -15.78
C GLU A 245 -5.47 -25.40 -16.85
N ASP A 246 -6.63 -25.11 -17.43
CA ASP A 246 -6.78 -23.97 -18.34
C ASP A 246 -7.08 -22.73 -17.50
N PRO A 247 -6.31 -21.62 -17.61
CA PRO A 247 -6.59 -20.39 -16.86
C PRO A 247 -7.99 -19.83 -17.16
N LEU A 248 -8.54 -20.10 -18.34
CA LEU A 248 -9.90 -19.66 -18.71
C LEU A 248 -10.96 -20.68 -18.30
N CYS A 249 -10.56 -21.87 -17.89
CA CYS A 249 -11.43 -22.98 -17.55
C CYS A 249 -10.95 -23.77 -16.33
N PRO A 250 -10.92 -23.13 -15.15
CA PRO A 250 -10.49 -23.81 -13.94
C PRO A 250 -11.44 -24.97 -13.59
N GLN A 251 -10.86 -26.03 -13.04
CA GLN A 251 -11.56 -27.28 -12.67
C GLN A 251 -11.46 -27.58 -11.18
N SER A 252 -10.46 -27.02 -10.50
CA SER A 252 -10.29 -27.11 -9.06
C SER A 252 -10.79 -25.83 -8.37
N LYS A 253 -11.03 -25.92 -7.06
CA LYS A 253 -11.38 -24.76 -6.23
C LYS A 253 -10.24 -23.76 -6.19
N LEU A 254 -9.00 -24.25 -6.09
CA LEU A 254 -7.79 -23.43 -6.19
C LEU A 254 -7.69 -22.73 -7.56
N GLY A 255 -7.97 -23.45 -8.65
CA GLY A 255 -8.04 -22.87 -9.99
C GLY A 255 -9.08 -21.77 -10.08
N LEU A 256 -10.27 -21.96 -9.51
CA LEU A 256 -11.31 -20.92 -9.46
C LEU A 256 -10.84 -19.69 -8.67
N SER A 257 -10.24 -19.89 -7.49
CA SER A 257 -9.67 -18.80 -6.68
C SER A 257 -8.63 -18.02 -7.47
N LYS A 258 -7.70 -18.72 -8.14
CA LYS A 258 -6.66 -18.10 -8.97
C LYS A 258 -7.23 -17.34 -10.15
N TYR A 259 -8.26 -17.88 -10.81
CA TYR A 259 -8.94 -17.21 -11.92
C TYR A 259 -9.56 -15.88 -11.48
N VAL A 260 -10.34 -15.90 -10.40
CA VAL A 260 -10.98 -14.70 -9.88
C VAL A 260 -9.94 -13.69 -9.38
N PHE A 261 -8.94 -14.18 -8.65
CA PHE A 261 -7.88 -13.32 -8.15
C PHE A 261 -7.03 -12.71 -9.27
N ASN A 262 -6.81 -13.44 -10.36
CA ASN A 262 -6.12 -12.88 -11.52
C ASN A 262 -6.95 -11.78 -12.19
N LYS A 263 -8.28 -11.91 -12.24
CA LYS A 263 -9.17 -10.82 -12.70
C LYS A 263 -9.10 -9.58 -11.81
N PHE A 264 -8.84 -9.73 -10.51
CA PHE A 264 -8.69 -8.60 -9.58
C PHE A 264 -7.59 -7.63 -10.00
N PHE A 265 -6.47 -8.12 -10.56
CA PHE A 265 -5.38 -7.27 -11.04
C PHE A 265 -5.78 -6.35 -12.20
N GLY A 266 -6.87 -6.66 -12.92
CA GLY A 266 -7.43 -5.81 -13.97
C GLY A 266 -8.40 -4.73 -13.47
N SER A 267 -8.69 -4.68 -12.17
CA SER A 267 -9.61 -3.70 -11.58
C SER A 267 -8.89 -2.42 -11.16
N ASP A 268 -9.66 -1.35 -10.97
CA ASP A 268 -9.20 -0.09 -10.39
C ASP A 268 -8.89 -0.22 -8.88
N LYS A 269 -9.57 -1.14 -8.19
CA LYS A 269 -9.37 -1.44 -6.75
C LYS A 269 -7.98 -1.95 -6.40
N ILE A 270 -7.23 -2.49 -7.35
CA ILE A 270 -5.84 -2.92 -7.10
C ILE A 270 -4.97 -1.75 -6.62
N GLN A 271 -5.28 -0.51 -7.03
CA GLN A 271 -4.53 0.69 -6.65
C GLN A 271 -4.80 1.14 -5.21
N THR A 272 -5.84 0.60 -4.56
CA THR A 272 -6.21 0.96 -3.18
C THR A 272 -5.71 -0.06 -2.16
N VAL A 273 -4.94 -1.06 -2.58
CA VAL A 273 -4.40 -2.08 -1.68
C VAL A 273 -2.89 -2.21 -1.86
N ASN A 274 -2.22 -2.46 -0.74
CA ASN A 274 -0.86 -2.94 -0.67
C ASN A 274 -0.97 -4.42 -0.30
N MET A 275 -0.43 -5.31 -1.15
CA MET A 275 -0.70 -6.74 -1.03
C MET A 275 0.52 -7.58 -0.65
N VAL A 276 0.32 -8.53 0.25
CA VAL A 276 1.21 -9.67 0.50
C VAL A 276 0.48 -10.94 0.12
N LEU A 277 1.18 -11.87 -0.52
CA LEU A 277 0.69 -13.22 -0.78
C LEU A 277 1.44 -14.22 0.09
N THR A 278 0.68 -15.04 0.79
CA THR A 278 1.22 -16.21 1.48
C THR A 278 0.53 -17.48 1.02
N HIS A 279 1.28 -18.56 1.11
CA HIS A 279 0.79 -19.92 1.02
C HIS A 279 1.04 -20.65 2.34
N PHE A 280 0.49 -21.84 2.46
CA PHE A 280 0.73 -22.68 3.62
C PHE A 280 2.14 -23.24 3.65
N PRO A 281 2.66 -23.59 4.84
CA PRO A 281 4.06 -23.98 5.03
C PRO A 281 4.42 -25.23 4.24
N MET A 282 4.83 -25.03 3.00
CA MET A 282 5.02 -26.12 2.06
C MET A 282 6.39 -25.99 1.46
N ARG A 283 7.13 -27.07 1.58
CA ARG A 283 8.52 -27.10 1.17
C ARG A 283 8.59 -27.59 -0.26
N VAL A 284 9.26 -26.82 -1.10
CA VAL A 284 9.64 -27.28 -2.43
C VAL A 284 10.48 -28.54 -2.29
N LYS A 285 10.13 -29.58 -3.05
CA LYS A 285 10.76 -30.89 -3.03
C LYS A 285 11.34 -31.19 -4.40
N ALA A 286 12.54 -31.74 -4.41
CA ALA A 286 13.13 -32.36 -5.58
C ALA A 286 12.34 -33.63 -5.96
N THR A 287 11.22 -33.48 -6.66
CA THR A 287 10.55 -34.61 -7.31
C THR A 287 11.24 -34.85 -8.64
N THR A 288 11.45 -36.12 -9.01
CA THR A 288 12.08 -36.46 -10.28
C THR A 288 11.11 -36.34 -11.47
N ASN A 289 9.81 -36.18 -11.23
CA ASN A 289 8.76 -36.10 -12.25
C ASN A 289 7.56 -35.31 -11.69
N PRO A 290 7.57 -33.96 -11.75
CA PRO A 290 6.37 -33.19 -11.43
C PRO A 290 5.25 -33.60 -12.39
N SER A 291 4.02 -33.63 -11.89
CA SER A 291 2.84 -33.88 -12.72
C SER A 291 1.69 -33.01 -12.24
N CYS A 292 0.55 -33.06 -12.90
CA CYS A 292 -0.61 -32.27 -12.53
C CYS A 292 -1.47 -32.90 -11.43
N GLY A 293 -0.99 -33.99 -10.84
CA GLY A 293 -1.83 -34.90 -10.09
C GLY A 293 -2.86 -35.56 -11.00
N SER A 294 -3.35 -36.71 -10.57
CA SER A 294 -4.57 -37.26 -11.15
C SER A 294 -5.44 -37.75 -10.01
N MET A 295 -6.73 -37.93 -10.28
CA MET A 295 -7.65 -38.61 -9.36
C MET A 295 -7.09 -39.94 -8.82
N PHE A 296 -6.21 -40.61 -9.57
CA PHE A 296 -5.59 -41.89 -9.20
C PHE A 296 -4.17 -41.78 -8.66
N ASN A 297 -3.55 -40.60 -8.74
CA ASN A 297 -2.26 -40.30 -8.16
C ASN A 297 -2.24 -38.86 -7.61
N PRO A 298 -2.95 -38.62 -6.49
CA PRO A 298 -2.98 -37.33 -5.83
C PRO A 298 -1.67 -37.03 -5.08
N MET A 299 -0.63 -37.86 -5.23
CA MET A 299 0.61 -37.73 -4.45
C MET A 299 1.76 -37.04 -5.19
N SER A 300 1.53 -36.54 -6.40
CA SER A 300 2.58 -35.91 -7.24
C SER A 300 2.04 -34.75 -8.07
N VAL A 301 1.54 -33.70 -7.42
CA VAL A 301 1.24 -32.41 -8.07
C VAL A 301 2.43 -31.47 -7.88
N GLY A 302 2.95 -30.97 -8.99
CA GLY A 302 3.93 -29.88 -8.99
C GLY A 302 5.26 -30.18 -8.31
N TRP A 303 5.91 -29.12 -7.82
CA TRP A 303 7.19 -29.18 -7.11
C TRP A 303 7.06 -29.10 -5.59
N TYR A 304 5.88 -28.83 -5.04
CA TYR A 304 5.66 -28.79 -3.60
C TYR A 304 5.44 -30.19 -3.00
N GLY A 305 6.14 -30.48 -1.92
CA GLY A 305 6.20 -31.82 -1.33
C GLY A 305 5.06 -32.16 -0.37
N LEU A 306 4.59 -33.41 -0.47
CA LEU A 306 3.51 -33.99 0.35
C LEU A 306 4.02 -34.80 1.56
N THR A 307 5.23 -34.54 2.07
CA THR A 307 5.78 -35.38 3.14
C THR A 307 4.95 -35.19 4.41
N ILE A 308 4.00 -36.10 4.64
CA ILE A 308 3.09 -36.11 5.79
C ILE A 308 3.93 -35.92 7.07
N GLY A 309 3.67 -34.83 7.80
CA GLY A 309 4.39 -34.44 9.03
C GLY A 309 5.48 -33.37 8.85
N GLU A 310 5.93 -33.06 7.63
CA GLU A 310 6.87 -31.96 7.35
C GLU A 310 6.20 -30.76 6.63
N SER A 311 4.98 -30.93 6.11
CA SER A 311 4.21 -29.94 5.35
C SER A 311 3.35 -29.02 6.22
N ASP A 312 3.37 -29.21 7.54
CA ASP A 312 2.45 -28.51 8.43
C ASP A 312 3.15 -27.38 9.20
N TRP A 313 4.44 -27.12 8.89
CA TRP A 313 5.31 -26.23 9.66
C TRP A 313 6.44 -25.68 8.79
N ILE A 314 6.76 -24.39 8.96
CA ILE A 314 8.04 -23.89 8.41
C ILE A 314 9.22 -24.45 9.21
N THR A 315 10.39 -24.48 8.60
CA THR A 315 11.61 -25.00 9.23
C THR A 315 11.86 -24.29 10.57
N GLY A 316 12.20 -25.07 11.60
CA GLY A 316 12.53 -24.55 12.94
C GLY A 316 11.33 -24.20 13.82
N ASP A 317 10.10 -24.30 13.31
CA ASP A 317 8.90 -24.25 14.15
C ASP A 317 8.87 -25.48 15.07
N ASP A 318 8.93 -25.23 16.38
CA ASP A 318 8.91 -26.22 17.44
C ASP A 318 7.55 -26.28 18.16
N GLY A 319 6.53 -25.62 17.61
CA GLY A 319 5.22 -25.42 18.23
C GLY A 319 5.20 -24.34 19.29
N SER A 320 6.31 -23.61 19.52
CA SER A 320 6.27 -22.38 20.30
C SER A 320 5.61 -21.26 19.50
N HIS A 321 4.88 -20.39 20.19
CA HIS A 321 4.29 -19.18 19.63
C HIS A 321 5.18 -17.94 19.87
N VAL A 322 6.48 -18.14 20.07
CA VAL A 322 7.46 -17.08 20.35
C VAL A 322 8.37 -16.89 19.15
N THR A 323 8.37 -15.68 18.59
CA THR A 323 9.09 -15.29 17.37
C THR A 323 9.99 -14.09 17.64
N GLU A 324 11.17 -14.37 18.19
CA GLU A 324 12.22 -13.36 18.40
C GLU A 324 12.76 -12.83 17.08
N ASP A 325 13.30 -11.61 17.09
CA ASP A 325 13.95 -11.02 15.92
C ASP A 325 15.26 -11.75 15.59
N GLY A 326 15.42 -12.12 14.32
CA GLY A 326 16.47 -13.01 13.85
C GLY A 326 16.28 -14.49 14.21
N GLY A 327 15.14 -14.86 14.79
CA GLY A 327 14.79 -16.22 15.18
C GLY A 327 14.46 -17.15 13.99
N TRP A 328 13.85 -18.31 14.29
CA TRP A 328 13.47 -19.29 13.27
C TRP A 328 12.48 -18.70 12.25
N PHE A 329 11.50 -17.93 12.71
CA PHE A 329 10.49 -17.33 11.84
C PHE A 329 11.14 -16.44 10.77
N ASP A 330 11.95 -15.46 11.17
CA ASP A 330 12.60 -14.53 10.24
C ASP A 330 13.54 -15.25 9.28
N LYS A 331 14.19 -16.31 9.74
CA LYS A 331 15.11 -17.11 8.93
C LYS A 331 14.37 -17.93 7.87
N TYR A 332 13.17 -18.42 8.15
CA TYR A 332 12.46 -19.39 7.32
C TYR A 332 11.10 -18.89 6.80
N VAL A 333 10.79 -17.60 6.95
CA VAL A 333 9.56 -16.97 6.44
C VAL A 333 9.38 -17.16 4.94
N TYR A 334 10.46 -17.32 4.18
CA TYR A 334 10.42 -17.62 2.75
C TYR A 334 9.73 -18.96 2.41
N GLU A 335 9.49 -19.85 3.39
CA GLU A 335 8.76 -21.11 3.16
C GLU A 335 7.23 -20.93 3.07
N ILE A 336 6.73 -19.71 3.34
CA ILE A 336 5.30 -19.36 3.31
C ILE A 336 5.02 -18.02 2.62
N LEU A 337 5.97 -17.09 2.67
CA LEU A 337 5.82 -15.76 2.09
C LEU A 337 6.16 -15.84 0.60
N SER A 338 5.13 -15.98 -0.23
CA SER A 338 5.24 -16.05 -1.69
C SER A 338 5.73 -14.74 -2.28
N VAL A 339 5.07 -13.64 -1.91
CA VAL A 339 5.38 -12.31 -2.45
C VAL A 339 5.35 -11.30 -1.31
N PRO A 340 6.50 -10.71 -0.94
CA PRO A 340 6.59 -9.67 0.09
C PRO A 340 6.07 -8.33 -0.44
N PHE A 341 6.00 -7.34 0.43
CA PHE A 341 5.77 -5.97 0.00
C PHE A 341 6.92 -5.42 -0.84
N PRO A 342 6.63 -4.48 -1.76
CA PRO A 342 7.66 -3.65 -2.36
C PRO A 342 8.42 -2.89 -1.26
N ALA A 343 9.75 -2.85 -1.39
CA ALA A 343 10.61 -2.22 -0.40
C ALA A 343 10.56 -0.68 -0.50
N THR A 344 10.24 -0.16 -1.67
CA THR A 344 10.16 1.29 -1.94
C THR A 344 8.83 1.66 -2.59
N TRP A 345 8.53 2.95 -2.64
CA TRP A 345 7.25 3.44 -3.16
C TRP A 345 7.15 3.32 -4.69
N GLU A 346 8.29 3.33 -5.37
CA GLU A 346 8.40 3.24 -6.83
C GLU A 346 7.99 1.85 -7.32
N GLU A 347 8.17 0.86 -6.46
CA GLU A 347 7.96 -0.53 -6.75
C GLU A 347 6.49 -0.93 -6.47
N ASP A 348 5.93 -1.70 -7.39
CA ASP A 348 4.80 -2.57 -7.11
C ASP A 348 5.28 -4.04 -7.20
N ASN A 349 4.49 -4.94 -6.64
CA ASN A 349 4.74 -6.37 -6.68
C ASN A 349 3.67 -7.13 -7.49
N PHE A 350 2.88 -6.42 -8.30
CA PHE A 350 1.71 -7.01 -8.97
C PHE A 350 2.11 -8.00 -10.05
N ASP A 351 3.20 -7.73 -10.78
CA ASP A 351 3.68 -8.68 -11.78
C ASP A 351 4.21 -9.97 -11.14
N GLU A 352 4.84 -9.89 -9.96
CA GLU A 352 5.25 -11.07 -9.19
C GLU A 352 4.04 -11.84 -8.65
N LEU A 353 3.03 -11.14 -8.12
CA LEU A 353 1.77 -11.73 -7.66
C LEU A 353 1.02 -12.46 -8.79
N LYS A 354 1.04 -11.94 -10.03
CA LYS A 354 0.41 -12.59 -11.19
C LYS A 354 1.04 -13.93 -11.53
N LEU A 355 2.36 -14.08 -11.35
CA LEU A 355 3.04 -15.36 -11.59
C LEU A 355 2.43 -16.46 -10.72
N TRP A 356 2.19 -16.18 -9.44
CA TRP A 356 1.61 -17.17 -8.52
C TRP A 356 0.20 -17.67 -8.90
N VAL A 357 -0.53 -16.91 -9.72
CA VAL A 357 -1.88 -17.25 -10.17
C VAL A 357 -2.00 -17.54 -11.67
N ASN A 358 -0.90 -17.61 -12.41
CA ASN A 358 -0.91 -17.79 -13.88
C ASN A 358 -1.11 -19.24 -14.35
N PHE A 359 -1.12 -20.20 -13.42
CA PHE A 359 -1.23 -21.64 -13.70
C PHE A 359 0.01 -22.30 -14.32
N GLU A 360 1.14 -21.62 -14.47
CA GLU A 360 2.37 -22.24 -14.96
C GLU A 360 3.37 -22.41 -13.81
N GLU A 361 3.79 -23.65 -13.55
CA GLU A 361 4.83 -23.91 -12.55
C GLU A 361 6.12 -24.37 -13.22
N THR A 362 7.17 -23.57 -13.15
CA THR A 362 8.46 -23.91 -13.74
C THR A 362 9.61 -23.67 -12.80
N VAL A 363 10.66 -24.49 -12.93
CA VAL A 363 11.89 -24.38 -12.14
C VAL A 363 13.11 -24.40 -13.06
N ALA A 364 14.19 -23.74 -12.62
CA ALA A 364 15.49 -23.80 -13.28
C ALA A 364 16.60 -24.13 -12.29
N ALA A 365 17.58 -24.88 -12.77
CA ALA A 365 18.83 -25.12 -12.08
C ALA A 365 19.71 -23.86 -12.08
N THR A 366 20.47 -23.68 -11.02
CA THR A 366 21.52 -22.66 -10.90
C THR A 366 22.90 -23.29 -10.98
N GLU A 367 23.93 -22.45 -11.06
CA GLU A 367 25.32 -22.89 -10.97
C GLU A 367 25.76 -23.22 -9.53
N ALA A 368 24.97 -22.83 -8.52
CA ALA A 368 25.31 -23.03 -7.12
C ALA A 368 25.21 -24.50 -6.74
N ALA A 369 26.34 -25.14 -6.44
CA ALA A 369 26.37 -26.50 -5.93
C ALA A 369 25.76 -26.59 -4.53
N CYS A 370 25.05 -27.69 -4.26
CA CYS A 370 24.40 -27.92 -2.98
C CYS A 370 24.58 -29.36 -2.52
N GLN A 371 24.43 -29.60 -1.22
CA GLN A 371 24.41 -30.93 -0.63
C GLN A 371 23.09 -31.22 0.06
N LYS A 372 22.49 -30.18 0.67
CA LYS A 372 21.26 -30.23 1.45
C LYS A 372 20.37 -29.02 1.12
N LYS A 373 19.11 -29.06 1.59
CA LYS A 373 18.10 -28.03 1.29
C LYS A 373 18.55 -26.65 1.77
N GLU A 374 19.17 -26.56 2.95
CA GLU A 374 19.55 -25.29 3.57
C GLU A 374 20.63 -24.54 2.77
N ASP A 375 21.27 -25.20 1.81
CA ASP A 375 22.21 -24.56 0.89
C ASP A 375 21.48 -23.75 -0.20
N CYS A 376 20.15 -23.94 -0.35
CA CYS A 376 19.29 -23.35 -1.38
C CYS A 376 18.06 -22.66 -0.74
N PRO A 377 18.22 -21.55 0.01
CA PRO A 377 17.10 -20.85 0.66
C PRO A 377 16.11 -20.33 -0.37
N GLY A 378 14.82 -20.69 -0.26
CA GLY A 378 13.78 -20.39 -1.24
C GLY A 378 13.70 -21.37 -2.42
N GLY A 379 14.55 -22.40 -2.45
CA GLY A 379 14.58 -23.42 -3.49
C GLY A 379 14.78 -24.83 -2.93
N PHE A 380 15.33 -25.70 -3.76
CA PHE A 380 15.67 -27.07 -3.35
C PHE A 380 16.99 -27.55 -3.96
N CYS A 381 17.60 -28.52 -3.30
CA CYS A 381 18.83 -29.15 -3.77
C CYS A 381 18.50 -30.38 -4.64
N GLY A 382 18.68 -30.27 -5.95
CA GLY A 382 18.30 -31.28 -6.95
C GLY A 382 19.50 -31.74 -7.79
N GLN A 383 19.34 -32.81 -8.58
CA GLN A 383 20.37 -33.23 -9.54
C GLN A 383 20.38 -32.27 -10.73
N GLY A 384 21.53 -31.68 -11.04
CA GLY A 384 21.80 -30.94 -12.27
C GLY A 384 22.45 -31.81 -13.35
N GLU A 385 22.91 -31.16 -14.43
CA GLU A 385 23.62 -31.86 -15.50
C GLU A 385 24.92 -32.52 -14.99
N GLY A 386 25.18 -33.75 -15.46
CA GLY A 386 26.37 -34.51 -15.04
C GLY A 386 26.28 -35.14 -13.63
N GLY A 387 25.10 -35.10 -12.99
CA GLY A 387 24.85 -35.77 -11.71
C GLY A 387 25.37 -35.02 -10.48
N THR A 388 25.91 -33.81 -10.66
CA THR A 388 26.19 -32.91 -9.54
C THR A 388 24.89 -32.36 -8.97
N LYS A 389 24.85 -32.14 -7.66
CA LYS A 389 23.71 -31.49 -7.02
C LYS A 389 23.87 -29.97 -7.09
N VAL A 390 22.83 -29.29 -7.57
CA VAL A 390 22.77 -27.83 -7.67
C VAL A 390 21.46 -27.31 -7.09
N CYS A 391 21.43 -26.03 -6.75
CA CYS A 391 20.20 -25.38 -6.31
C CYS A 391 19.26 -25.16 -7.49
N TRP A 392 17.99 -25.47 -7.28
CA TRP A 392 16.88 -25.22 -8.20
C TRP A 392 15.92 -24.22 -7.56
N PHE A 393 15.40 -23.30 -8.38
CA PHE A 393 14.44 -22.28 -7.96
C PHE A 393 13.30 -22.21 -8.97
N HIS A 394 12.15 -21.75 -8.50
CA HIS A 394 11.05 -21.43 -9.40
C HIS A 394 11.44 -20.27 -10.31
N THR A 395 11.32 -20.48 -11.62
CA THR A 395 11.35 -19.41 -12.62
C THR A 395 9.95 -18.85 -12.88
N ASP A 396 8.95 -19.67 -12.61
CA ASP A 396 7.55 -19.30 -12.56
C ASP A 396 6.93 -20.00 -11.34
N PRO A 397 6.84 -19.29 -10.20
CA PRO A 397 6.26 -19.85 -9.00
C PRO A 397 4.74 -19.87 -9.15
N GLU A 398 4.09 -20.93 -8.67
CA GLU A 398 2.64 -21.06 -8.77
C GLU A 398 2.08 -21.72 -7.51
N LEU A 399 0.83 -21.36 -7.18
CA LEU A 399 0.10 -21.96 -6.07
C LEU A 399 -0.36 -23.38 -6.41
N ARG A 400 0.46 -24.37 -6.05
CA ARG A 400 0.13 -25.81 -6.15
C ARG A 400 0.55 -26.53 -4.90
N ALA A 401 -0.39 -27.16 -4.20
CA ALA A 401 -0.02 -28.20 -3.27
C ALA A 401 -1.15 -29.20 -3.01
N LEU A 402 -0.85 -30.13 -2.12
CA LEU A 402 -1.61 -31.36 -1.93
C LEU A 402 -1.64 -31.83 -0.47
N SER A 403 -0.93 -31.15 0.44
CA SER A 403 -0.91 -31.54 1.85
C SER A 403 -2.19 -31.15 2.56
N ASN A 404 -2.32 -31.60 3.82
CA ASN A 404 -3.24 -30.94 4.71
C ASN A 404 -2.74 -29.52 4.95
N THR A 405 -3.69 -28.62 5.15
CA THR A 405 -3.41 -27.26 5.55
C THR A 405 -3.40 -27.16 7.07
N PRO A 406 -2.33 -26.62 7.67
CA PRO A 406 -2.32 -26.24 9.08
C PRO A 406 -2.90 -24.82 9.24
N LEU A 407 -4.21 -24.64 8.97
CA LEU A 407 -4.79 -23.31 8.75
C LEU A 407 -4.50 -22.34 9.89
N GLY A 408 -4.63 -22.79 11.14
CA GLY A 408 -4.36 -21.92 12.28
C GLY A 408 -2.88 -21.58 12.48
N LYS A 409 -1.92 -22.38 12.01
CA LYS A 409 -0.51 -21.94 11.98
C LYS A 409 -0.25 -20.95 10.87
N SER A 410 -0.84 -21.18 9.71
CA SER A 410 -0.75 -20.24 8.58
C SER A 410 -1.29 -18.87 8.97
N MET A 411 -2.40 -18.83 9.70
CA MET A 411 -2.90 -17.61 10.32
C MET A 411 -1.89 -17.06 11.33
N PHE A 412 -1.38 -17.85 12.27
CA PHE A 412 -0.35 -17.39 13.21
C PHE A 412 0.83 -16.70 12.49
N TYR A 413 1.36 -17.33 11.44
CA TYR A 413 2.42 -16.77 10.62
C TYR A 413 2.01 -15.48 9.90
N ALA A 414 0.77 -15.39 9.41
CA ALA A 414 0.23 -14.14 8.85
C ALA A 414 0.24 -13.01 9.89
N GLY A 415 -0.09 -13.31 11.15
CA GLY A 415 0.08 -12.36 12.25
C GLY A 415 1.52 -11.90 12.40
N GLU A 416 2.49 -12.82 12.35
CA GLU A 416 3.90 -12.48 12.47
C GLU A 416 4.42 -11.68 11.26
N ILE A 417 3.91 -11.94 10.05
CA ILE A 417 4.15 -11.09 8.86
C ILE A 417 3.61 -9.69 9.10
N TYR A 418 2.39 -9.58 9.64
CA TYR A 418 1.81 -8.27 9.97
C TYR A 418 2.70 -7.49 10.93
N ARG A 419 3.08 -8.09 12.05
CA ARG A 419 3.92 -7.42 13.06
C ARG A 419 5.30 -7.04 12.55
N LYS A 420 5.96 -7.92 11.79
CA LYS A 420 7.37 -7.75 11.45
C LYS A 420 7.62 -7.03 10.12
N GLN A 421 6.66 -7.11 9.19
CA GLN A 421 6.83 -6.62 7.82
C GLN A 421 5.74 -5.64 7.39
N MET A 422 4.48 -5.86 7.78
CA MET A 422 3.39 -5.00 7.30
C MET A 422 3.16 -3.76 8.15
N MET A 423 3.36 -3.88 9.45
CA MET A 423 3.21 -2.79 10.41
C MET A 423 4.43 -2.70 11.32
N PRO A 424 5.60 -2.37 10.77
CA PRO A 424 6.83 -2.20 11.53
C PRO A 424 6.84 -0.91 12.36
N ASN A 425 5.68 -0.38 12.80
CA ASN A 425 5.61 0.85 13.58
C ASN A 425 6.45 0.71 14.85
N GLY A 426 7.35 1.68 15.09
CA GLY A 426 8.32 1.66 16.20
C GLY A 426 9.58 0.82 15.98
N LYS A 427 9.70 0.11 14.84
CA LYS A 427 10.91 -0.65 14.52
C LYS A 427 12.10 0.31 14.37
N PRO A 428 13.26 0.04 15.00
CA PRO A 428 14.45 0.87 14.81
C PRO A 428 14.90 0.93 13.34
N CYS A 429 15.29 2.11 12.88
CA CYS A 429 15.75 2.37 11.51
C CYS A 429 16.82 3.46 11.48
N THR A 430 17.55 3.49 10.37
CA THR A 430 18.49 4.57 10.01
C THR A 430 18.14 5.24 8.69
N VAL A 431 17.45 4.51 7.81
CA VAL A 431 16.90 4.97 6.53
C VAL A 431 15.55 4.30 6.28
N ASP A 432 14.73 4.85 5.39
CA ASP A 432 13.40 4.31 5.07
C ASP A 432 13.44 2.85 4.62
N ALA A 433 14.50 2.45 3.89
CA ALA A 433 14.68 1.08 3.45
C ALA A 433 14.78 0.06 4.61
N ASP A 434 15.18 0.47 5.82
CA ASP A 434 15.23 -0.40 7.00
C ASP A 434 13.82 -0.81 7.47
N CYS A 435 12.80 0.00 7.15
CA CYS A 435 11.41 -0.29 7.49
C CYS A 435 10.84 -1.44 6.67
N ALA A 436 11.43 -1.74 5.50
CA ALA A 436 11.01 -2.83 4.62
C ALA A 436 9.51 -2.80 4.25
N ASN A 437 8.95 -1.60 4.19
CA ASN A 437 7.57 -1.34 3.80
C ASN A 437 7.47 0.09 3.26
N ARG A 438 7.02 0.22 2.01
CA ARG A 438 6.93 1.51 1.30
C ARG A 438 6.06 2.59 1.97
N ASN A 439 5.17 2.22 2.88
CA ASN A 439 4.30 3.16 3.59
C ASN A 439 4.96 3.78 4.82
N TYR A 440 6.13 3.26 5.22
CA TYR A 440 6.84 3.68 6.41
C TYR A 440 8.07 4.50 6.05
N HIS A 441 8.29 5.58 6.78
CA HIS A 441 9.53 6.35 6.73
C HIS A 441 10.27 6.22 8.06
N CYS A 442 11.57 6.41 8.03
CA CYS A 442 12.39 6.48 9.21
C CYS A 442 12.30 7.88 9.81
N SER A 443 11.67 8.00 10.97
CA SER A 443 11.52 9.29 11.65
C SER A 443 12.87 9.83 12.12
N SER A 444 12.91 11.11 12.49
CA SER A 444 14.09 11.74 13.09
C SER A 444 14.53 11.08 14.40
N GLN A 445 13.63 10.33 15.06
CA GLN A 445 13.92 9.54 16.27
C GLN A 445 14.55 8.18 15.96
N GLY A 446 14.73 7.82 14.67
CA GLY A 446 15.29 6.55 14.25
C GLY A 446 14.33 5.38 14.42
N VAL A 447 13.02 5.62 14.26
CA VAL A 447 11.98 4.58 14.27
C VAL A 447 11.07 4.68 13.05
N CYS A 448 10.59 3.53 12.57
CA CYS A 448 9.67 3.46 11.45
C CYS A 448 8.29 4.01 11.83
N ARG A 449 7.77 4.95 11.02
CA ARG A 449 6.46 5.58 11.19
C ARG A 449 5.67 5.54 9.88
N ASP A 450 4.39 5.21 9.97
CA ASP A 450 3.43 5.41 8.88
C ASP A 450 2.48 6.55 9.30
N PRO A 451 2.56 7.73 8.66
CA PRO A 451 1.75 8.88 9.05
C PRO A 451 0.24 8.64 8.82
N TYR A 452 -0.09 7.60 8.06
CA TYR A 452 -1.46 7.21 7.71
C TYR A 452 -1.88 5.87 8.35
N ALA A 453 -1.16 5.39 9.37
CA ALA A 453 -1.44 4.09 9.98
C ALA A 453 -2.91 3.94 10.44
N HIS A 454 -3.47 4.98 11.07
CA HIS A 454 -4.87 4.98 11.54
C HIS A 454 -5.91 4.99 10.40
N CYS A 455 -5.50 5.32 9.17
CA CYS A 455 -6.32 5.33 7.96
C CYS A 455 -6.25 4.04 7.16
N ARG A 456 -5.39 3.10 7.54
CA ARG A 456 -5.26 1.84 6.83
C ARG A 456 -6.08 0.78 7.54
N ALA A 457 -7.01 0.17 6.82
CA ALA A 457 -7.51 -1.12 7.21
C ALA A 457 -6.40 -2.17 6.99
N ASN A 458 -6.29 -3.09 7.93
CA ASN A 458 -5.47 -4.29 7.80
C ASN A 458 -6.42 -5.48 7.64
N GLN A 459 -6.25 -6.23 6.56
CA GLN A 459 -7.17 -7.30 6.21
C GLN A 459 -6.44 -8.59 5.85
N ILE A 460 -7.04 -9.70 6.22
CA ILE A 460 -6.73 -11.01 5.69
C ILE A 460 -7.88 -11.41 4.77
N LEU A 461 -7.55 -11.80 3.54
CA LEU A 461 -8.48 -12.48 2.65
C LEU A 461 -8.07 -13.95 2.55
N LEU A 462 -8.85 -14.82 3.19
CA LEU A 462 -8.60 -16.25 3.25
C LEU A 462 -9.49 -16.99 2.24
N PHE A 463 -8.89 -17.61 1.23
CA PHE A 463 -9.57 -18.58 0.37
C PHE A 463 -9.40 -19.97 0.98
N THR A 464 -10.48 -20.70 1.28
CA THR A 464 -10.40 -22.07 1.84
C THR A 464 -11.66 -22.87 1.57
N ASP A 465 -11.57 -24.19 1.53
CA ASP A 465 -12.71 -25.09 1.46
C ASP A 465 -13.00 -25.88 2.75
N GLY A 466 -12.26 -25.58 3.82
CA GLY A 466 -12.58 -25.96 5.19
C GLY A 466 -12.11 -27.34 5.66
N VAL A 467 -12.26 -27.54 6.98
CA VAL A 467 -11.89 -28.72 7.80
C VAL A 467 -10.46 -29.22 7.58
N GLU A 468 -9.52 -28.32 7.76
CA GLU A 468 -8.11 -28.65 7.65
C GLU A 468 -7.50 -28.64 9.05
N GLU A 469 -7.17 -29.84 9.50
CA GLU A 469 -6.92 -30.29 10.88
C GLU A 469 -8.19 -30.52 11.75
N PRO A 470 -8.70 -31.77 11.84
CA PRO A 470 -9.60 -32.17 12.93
C PRO A 470 -8.89 -32.06 14.28
N PRO A 471 -9.65 -31.75 15.33
CA PRO A 471 -9.46 -30.56 16.14
C PRO A 471 -8.20 -30.63 16.98
N THR A 472 -7.32 -29.65 16.82
CA THR A 472 -6.81 -29.04 18.04
C THR A 472 -8.04 -28.38 18.68
N THR A 473 -8.43 -28.82 19.87
CA THR A 473 -9.62 -28.32 20.57
C THR A 473 -9.66 -26.79 20.48
N THR A 474 -10.83 -26.16 20.60
CA THR A 474 -10.94 -24.69 20.59
C THR A 474 -10.08 -23.99 21.67
N GLY A 475 -9.41 -24.74 22.55
CA GLY A 475 -8.41 -24.27 23.49
C GLY A 475 -6.96 -24.45 23.03
N SER A 476 -6.69 -24.75 21.76
CA SER A 476 -5.34 -24.78 21.21
C SER A 476 -5.00 -23.45 20.56
N PHE A 477 -3.78 -22.98 20.80
CA PHE A 477 -3.30 -21.70 20.27
C PHE A 477 -3.39 -21.65 18.73
N PHE A 478 -2.96 -22.71 18.04
CA PHE A 478 -3.00 -22.79 16.57
C PHE A 478 -4.37 -23.21 16.01
N ASN A 479 -5.46 -22.97 16.74
CA ASN A 479 -6.79 -23.08 16.15
C ASN A 479 -7.07 -21.83 15.28
N PRO A 480 -7.57 -21.96 14.05
CA PRO A 480 -7.76 -20.81 13.15
C PRO A 480 -8.74 -19.78 13.69
N ARG A 481 -9.78 -20.21 14.41
CA ARG A 481 -10.71 -19.30 15.09
C ARG A 481 -10.01 -18.51 16.21
N ILE A 482 -9.11 -19.17 16.94
CA ILE A 482 -8.29 -18.51 17.96
C ILE A 482 -7.37 -17.48 17.31
N GLN A 483 -6.71 -17.79 16.20
CA GLN A 483 -5.87 -16.79 15.53
C GLN A 483 -6.68 -15.62 14.94
N ALA A 484 -7.83 -15.88 14.31
CA ALA A 484 -8.74 -14.82 13.84
C ALA A 484 -9.13 -13.86 14.98
N LYS A 485 -9.51 -14.44 16.12
CA LYS A 485 -9.82 -13.69 17.34
C LYS A 485 -8.63 -12.91 17.90
N ARG A 486 -7.43 -13.50 17.88
CA ARG A 486 -6.17 -12.84 18.30
C ARG A 486 -5.93 -11.56 17.51
N PHE A 487 -6.25 -11.56 16.21
CA PHE A 487 -6.08 -10.40 15.33
C PHE A 487 -7.07 -9.27 15.58
N ARG A 488 -8.31 -9.60 15.91
CA ARG A 488 -9.38 -8.59 16.02
C ARG A 488 -9.61 -8.09 17.43
N TYR A 489 -9.67 -9.01 18.40
CA TYR A 489 -10.15 -8.72 19.76
C TYR A 489 -9.10 -8.97 20.85
N GLY A 490 -8.07 -9.75 20.55
CA GLY A 490 -7.14 -10.32 21.54
C GLY A 490 -7.68 -11.62 22.16
N LEU A 491 -6.80 -12.43 22.75
CA LEU A 491 -7.17 -13.71 23.37
C LEU A 491 -7.51 -13.60 24.85
N GLY A 492 -6.64 -12.93 25.61
CA GLY A 492 -6.73 -12.83 27.07
C GLY A 492 -6.71 -11.38 27.55
N CYS A 493 -7.21 -11.15 28.76
CA CYS A 493 -7.29 -9.82 29.36
C CYS A 493 -7.20 -9.89 30.89
N VAL A 494 -6.79 -8.79 31.52
CA VAL A 494 -6.86 -8.59 32.98
C VAL A 494 -7.98 -7.61 33.33
N GLY A 495 -8.18 -6.61 32.47
CA GLY A 495 -9.27 -5.64 32.53
C GLY A 495 -9.82 -5.33 31.13
N PRO A 496 -10.86 -4.48 31.02
CA PRO A 496 -11.49 -4.12 29.75
C PRO A 496 -10.51 -3.53 28.72
N GLU A 497 -9.47 -2.82 29.18
CA GLU A 497 -8.39 -2.28 28.35
C GLU A 497 -7.51 -3.34 27.67
N GLY A 498 -7.61 -4.60 28.10
CA GLY A 498 -6.92 -5.72 27.47
C GLY A 498 -7.56 -6.16 26.15
N CYS A 499 -8.80 -5.72 25.87
CA CYS A 499 -9.60 -6.15 24.73
C CYS A 499 -9.87 -5.00 23.76
N PHE A 500 -10.01 -5.31 22.48
CA PHE A 500 -10.16 -4.31 21.42
C PHE A 500 -11.57 -4.27 20.84
N GLU A 501 -11.88 -3.17 20.14
CA GLU A 501 -13.09 -3.07 19.30
C GLU A 501 -14.39 -3.33 20.08
N GLY A 502 -14.43 -2.83 21.32
CA GLY A 502 -15.58 -2.97 22.21
C GLY A 502 -15.75 -4.37 22.82
N ALA A 503 -14.80 -5.28 22.61
CA ALA A 503 -14.81 -6.57 23.30
C ALA A 503 -14.69 -6.39 24.82
N GLN A 504 -15.42 -7.21 25.55
CA GLN A 504 -15.47 -7.18 27.02
C GLN A 504 -14.52 -8.23 27.60
N CYS A 505 -13.81 -7.84 28.65
CA CYS A 505 -13.04 -8.80 29.43
C CYS A 505 -13.94 -9.60 30.36
N GLN A 506 -14.14 -10.88 30.08
CA GLN A 506 -14.95 -11.78 30.90
C GLN A 506 -14.18 -13.04 31.24
N GLY A 507 -13.90 -13.25 32.53
CA GLY A 507 -13.13 -14.41 32.98
C GLY A 507 -11.71 -14.46 32.41
N ASN A 508 -11.05 -13.31 32.30
CA ASN A 508 -9.73 -13.12 31.67
C ASN A 508 -9.66 -13.43 30.16
N VAL A 509 -10.80 -13.51 29.48
CA VAL A 509 -10.89 -13.73 28.03
C VAL A 509 -11.58 -12.53 27.38
N CYS A 510 -11.06 -12.07 26.25
CA CYS A 510 -11.74 -11.06 25.45
C CYS A 510 -12.93 -11.67 24.72
N GLN A 511 -14.12 -11.11 24.90
CA GLN A 511 -15.33 -11.56 24.23
C GLN A 511 -15.92 -10.42 23.39
N GLY A 512 -16.03 -10.62 22.08
CA GLY A 512 -16.65 -9.63 21.18
C GLY A 512 -18.10 -9.35 21.55
N TYR A 513 -18.55 -8.10 21.37
CA TYR A 513 -19.91 -7.67 21.70
C TYR A 513 -20.65 -7.12 20.47
N PRO A 514 -21.93 -7.47 20.24
CA PRO A 514 -22.64 -8.69 20.63
C PRO A 514 -22.42 -9.78 19.58
N LEU A 515 -21.93 -10.97 19.97
CA LEU A 515 -21.93 -12.12 19.06
C LEU A 515 -23.39 -12.39 18.62
N PRO A 516 -23.73 -12.36 17.32
CA PRO A 516 -25.12 -12.25 16.85
C PRO A 516 -26.10 -13.34 17.30
N ASN A 517 -25.68 -14.46 17.90
CA ASN A 517 -26.62 -15.47 18.39
C ASN A 517 -25.97 -16.35 19.46
N GLY A 518 -25.98 -15.94 20.74
CA GLY A 518 -26.07 -16.77 21.96
C GLY A 518 -25.19 -18.03 22.14
N GLY A 519 -24.32 -18.36 21.19
CA GLY A 519 -23.48 -19.54 21.15
C GLY A 519 -22.16 -19.25 21.83
N GLY A 520 -22.24 -18.86 23.11
CA GLY A 520 -21.10 -18.80 24.02
C GLY A 520 -20.60 -20.22 24.32
N GLY A 521 -20.21 -20.96 23.29
CA GLY A 521 -19.39 -22.16 23.45
C GLY A 521 -18.08 -21.67 24.03
N GLY A 522 -17.93 -21.80 25.36
CA GLY A 522 -16.74 -21.33 26.06
C GLY A 522 -15.50 -21.91 25.38
N TYR A 523 -14.67 -21.04 24.82
CA TYR A 523 -13.34 -21.43 24.41
C TYR A 523 -12.63 -21.95 25.68
N PRO A 524 -12.14 -23.20 25.68
CA PRO A 524 -11.31 -23.66 26.79
C PRO A 524 -10.19 -22.65 26.96
N MET A 525 -10.12 -22.05 28.15
CA MET A 525 -9.28 -20.88 28.39
C MET A 525 -7.83 -21.22 28.07
N LEU A 526 -7.27 -20.60 27.03
CA LEU A 526 -5.83 -20.41 26.97
C LEU A 526 -5.51 -19.45 28.10
N ASN A 527 -5.08 -19.99 29.25
CA ASN A 527 -4.68 -19.23 30.43
C ASN A 527 -3.31 -18.57 30.20
N GLU A 528 -3.06 -18.15 28.97
CA GLU A 528 -1.85 -17.47 28.53
C GLU A 528 -2.06 -15.97 28.76
N SER A 529 -1.00 -15.28 29.20
CA SER A 529 -0.94 -13.82 29.25
C SER A 529 -1.51 -13.18 27.98
N PRO A 530 -2.03 -11.93 28.02
CA PRO A 530 -2.77 -11.31 26.91
C PRO A 530 -2.05 -11.49 25.58
N SER A 531 -2.45 -12.53 24.84
CA SER A 531 -1.87 -12.88 23.57
C SER A 531 -2.66 -12.12 22.52
N ARG A 532 -2.01 -11.11 21.97
CA ARG A 532 -2.54 -10.14 21.03
C ARG A 532 -1.45 -9.80 20.02
N LEU A 533 -1.88 -9.34 18.87
CA LEU A 533 -0.95 -8.83 17.87
C LEU A 533 -0.59 -7.39 18.24
N LEU A 534 0.70 -7.13 18.47
CA LEU A 534 1.22 -5.83 18.86
C LEU A 534 2.32 -5.41 17.89
N ASP A 535 2.47 -4.11 17.66
CA ASP A 535 3.63 -3.55 16.96
C ASP A 535 4.87 -3.47 17.87
N TYR A 536 5.95 -2.82 17.40
CA TYR A 536 7.19 -2.72 18.17
C TYR A 536 7.09 -1.77 19.37
N GLU A 537 6.08 -0.91 19.42
CA GLU A 537 5.82 -0.01 20.55
C GLU A 537 4.84 -0.63 21.57
N GLY A 538 4.28 -1.79 21.25
CA GLY A 538 3.28 -2.47 22.07
C GLY A 538 1.86 -1.99 21.82
N TYR A 539 1.60 -1.23 20.74
CA TYR A 539 0.26 -0.86 20.33
C TYR A 539 -0.44 -2.00 19.59
N PRO A 540 -1.76 -2.13 19.73
CA PRO A 540 -2.52 -3.19 19.09
C PRO A 540 -2.51 -3.08 17.56
N ILE A 541 -2.32 -4.23 16.91
CA ILE A 541 -2.52 -4.38 15.47
C ILE A 541 -3.88 -5.03 15.25
N LEU A 542 -4.84 -4.25 14.73
CA LEU A 542 -6.18 -4.73 14.43
C LEU A 542 -6.23 -5.23 12.99
N VAL A 543 -6.47 -6.53 12.79
CA VAL A 543 -6.62 -7.13 11.46
C VAL A 543 -8.00 -7.79 11.35
N THR A 544 -8.71 -7.45 10.28
CA THR A 544 -10.00 -8.05 9.95
C THR A 544 -9.79 -9.28 9.08
N THR A 545 -10.42 -10.41 9.41
CA THR A 545 -10.29 -11.64 8.61
C THR A 545 -11.55 -11.92 7.83
N HIS A 546 -11.48 -11.77 6.50
CA HIS A 546 -12.51 -12.19 5.56
C HIS A 546 -12.25 -13.61 5.10
N VAL A 547 -13.32 -14.38 4.90
CA VAL A 547 -13.22 -15.78 4.46
C VAL A 547 -14.08 -15.98 3.22
N ILE A 548 -13.45 -16.39 2.14
CA ILE A 548 -14.08 -16.89 0.91
C ILE A 548 -14.08 -18.41 1.00
N ASP A 549 -15.27 -18.97 1.22
CA ASP A 549 -15.48 -20.38 1.48
C ASP A 549 -15.93 -21.14 0.23
N LEU A 550 -15.06 -22.03 -0.24
CA LEU A 550 -15.27 -22.87 -1.42
C LEU A 550 -15.64 -24.32 -1.05
N SER A 551 -16.09 -24.56 0.18
CA SER A 551 -16.66 -25.86 0.56
C SER A 551 -17.96 -26.15 -0.20
N ALA A 552 -18.40 -27.41 -0.30
CA ALA A 552 -19.75 -27.73 -0.79
C ALA A 552 -20.71 -28.20 0.33
N GLY A 553 -20.37 -27.95 1.60
CA GLY A 553 -21.11 -28.53 2.73
C GLY A 553 -20.63 -28.14 4.14
N GLU A 554 -20.33 -29.13 4.98
CA GLU A 554 -20.14 -28.98 6.44
C GLU A 554 -18.99 -28.03 6.86
N GLY A 555 -18.01 -27.79 5.99
CA GLY A 555 -16.92 -26.83 6.22
C GLY A 555 -17.38 -25.38 6.43
N ALA A 556 -18.55 -25.04 5.88
CA ALA A 556 -19.14 -23.71 5.93
C ALA A 556 -19.31 -23.15 7.35
N ALA A 557 -19.69 -24.00 8.30
CA ALA A 557 -19.89 -23.56 9.67
C ALA A 557 -18.59 -23.09 10.34
N ASN A 558 -17.47 -23.78 10.08
CA ASN A 558 -16.18 -23.42 10.66
C ASN A 558 -15.60 -22.16 10.00
N ASN A 559 -15.66 -22.10 8.66
CA ASN A 559 -15.18 -20.96 7.88
C ASN A 559 -15.94 -19.68 8.23
N LYS A 560 -17.27 -19.80 8.44
CA LYS A 560 -18.08 -18.70 8.95
C LYS A 560 -17.62 -18.24 10.33
N GLN A 561 -17.36 -19.18 11.24
CA GLN A 561 -16.90 -18.83 12.59
C GLN A 561 -15.52 -18.17 12.60
N ILE A 562 -14.62 -18.54 11.68
CA ILE A 562 -13.33 -17.86 11.51
C ILE A 562 -13.54 -16.39 11.12
N ALA A 563 -14.40 -16.12 10.14
CA ALA A 563 -14.72 -14.75 9.73
C ALA A 563 -15.38 -13.95 10.87
N ASP A 564 -16.38 -14.54 11.53
CA ASP A 564 -17.09 -13.93 12.65
C ASP A 564 -16.11 -13.59 13.80
N ASP A 565 -15.22 -14.53 14.16
CA ASP A 565 -14.22 -14.36 15.22
C ASP A 565 -13.12 -13.35 14.83
N GLY A 566 -12.83 -13.21 13.53
CA GLY A 566 -11.93 -12.21 12.97
C GLY A 566 -12.60 -10.87 12.65
N GLY A 567 -13.87 -10.68 13.00
CA GLY A 567 -14.65 -9.46 12.75
C GLY A 567 -14.83 -9.11 11.28
N GLY A 568 -14.63 -10.07 10.38
CA GLY A 568 -14.76 -9.87 8.93
C GLY A 568 -16.07 -10.45 8.39
N ILE A 569 -16.08 -10.63 7.07
CA ILE A 569 -17.23 -11.13 6.34
C ILE A 569 -16.94 -12.55 5.87
N TYR A 570 -17.90 -13.43 6.12
CA TYR A 570 -17.95 -14.75 5.54
C TYR A 570 -18.72 -14.68 4.22
N TYR A 571 -18.08 -15.16 3.15
CA TYR A 571 -18.72 -15.26 1.85
C TYR A 571 -18.61 -16.69 1.31
N HIS A 572 -19.73 -17.18 0.80
CA HIS A 572 -19.86 -18.52 0.23
C HIS A 572 -20.39 -18.38 -1.20
N PRO A 573 -19.49 -18.21 -2.19
CA PRO A 573 -19.89 -17.99 -3.57
C PRO A 573 -20.63 -19.18 -4.17
N ASP A 574 -21.49 -18.89 -5.15
CA ASP A 574 -21.79 -19.88 -6.17
C ASP A 574 -20.52 -20.13 -7.00
N GLN A 575 -19.98 -21.35 -6.90
CA GLN A 575 -18.76 -21.76 -7.61
C GLN A 575 -18.95 -21.83 -9.13
N ILE A 576 -20.19 -21.70 -9.61
CA ILE A 576 -20.54 -21.66 -11.04
C ILE A 576 -20.38 -20.25 -11.62
N ASP A 577 -20.46 -19.21 -10.78
CA ASP A 577 -20.42 -17.81 -11.21
C ASP A 577 -19.14 -17.10 -10.70
N PRO A 578 -18.04 -17.15 -11.47
CA PRO A 578 -16.81 -16.49 -11.07
C PRO A 578 -16.91 -14.96 -11.09
N ASP A 579 -17.86 -14.39 -11.84
CA ASP A 579 -18.05 -12.94 -11.89
C ASP A 579 -18.79 -12.46 -10.64
N GLU A 580 -19.72 -13.26 -10.09
CA GLU A 580 -20.29 -13.03 -8.76
C GLU A 580 -19.21 -13.07 -7.68
N LEU A 581 -18.36 -14.09 -7.69
CA LEU A 581 -17.24 -14.20 -6.74
C LEU A 581 -16.28 -13.02 -6.85
N LEU A 582 -15.95 -12.57 -8.06
CA LEU A 582 -15.15 -11.35 -8.26
C LEU A 582 -15.85 -10.12 -7.68
N ALA A 583 -17.13 -9.90 -8.00
CA ALA A 583 -17.88 -8.74 -7.53
C ALA A 583 -17.96 -8.70 -6.01
N GLN A 584 -18.14 -9.84 -5.37
CA GLN A 584 -18.18 -9.96 -3.92
C GLN A 584 -16.81 -9.74 -3.29
N MET A 585 -15.74 -10.28 -3.87
CA MET A 585 -14.39 -9.95 -3.44
C MET A 585 -14.11 -8.44 -3.56
N MET A 586 -14.57 -7.78 -4.63
CA MET A 586 -14.45 -6.31 -4.76
C MET A 586 -15.22 -5.57 -3.66
N GLU A 587 -16.40 -6.06 -3.29
CA GLU A 587 -17.19 -5.48 -2.20
C GLU A 587 -16.51 -5.65 -0.84
N LEU A 588 -15.89 -6.81 -0.58
CA LEU A 588 -15.10 -7.05 0.63
C LEU A 588 -13.91 -6.09 0.76
N LEU A 589 -13.27 -5.81 -0.37
CA LEU A 589 -12.11 -4.92 -0.45
C LEU A 589 -12.49 -3.44 -0.61
N ASP A 590 -13.78 -3.13 -0.79
CA ASP A 590 -14.30 -1.77 -0.86
C ASP A 590 -14.38 -1.16 0.54
N ILE A 591 -13.23 -0.73 1.03
CA ILE A 591 -13.08 -0.14 2.35
C ILE A 591 -13.66 1.27 2.32
N LYS A 592 -14.96 1.36 2.61
CA LYS A 592 -15.69 2.60 2.83
C LYS A 592 -15.32 3.18 4.20
N GLN A 593 -14.06 3.52 4.41
CA GLN A 593 -13.71 4.34 5.57
C GLN A 593 -14.24 5.76 5.36
N ASN A 594 -14.56 6.44 6.47
CA ASN A 594 -14.85 7.87 6.42
C ASN A 594 -13.53 8.61 6.18
N LEU A 595 -13.08 8.60 4.93
CA LEU A 595 -11.81 9.17 4.48
C LEU A 595 -11.73 10.70 4.72
N LEU A 596 -12.84 11.33 5.10
CA LEU A 596 -12.90 12.72 5.56
C LEU A 596 -12.14 12.95 6.86
N ASP A 597 -12.00 11.92 7.71
CA ASP A 597 -11.29 12.01 8.99
C ASP A 597 -9.81 11.60 8.86
N CYS A 598 -9.36 11.27 7.64
CA CYS A 598 -8.01 10.81 7.38
C CYS A 598 -7.04 11.96 7.13
N MET A 599 -6.42 12.45 8.20
CA MET A 599 -5.32 13.40 8.15
C MET A 599 -4.07 12.76 8.75
N PRO A 600 -2.85 13.07 8.27
CA PRO A 600 -1.65 12.48 8.84
C PRO A 600 -1.53 12.81 10.33
N GLU A 601 -1.08 11.84 11.13
CA GLU A 601 -0.74 12.07 12.53
C GLU A 601 0.55 12.90 12.59
N TYR A 602 0.46 14.12 13.12
CA TYR A 602 1.62 14.96 13.35
C TYR A 602 2.19 14.66 14.73
N GLU A 603 3.47 14.29 14.78
CA GLU A 603 4.24 14.52 15.99
C GLU A 603 4.42 16.05 16.10
N GLU A 604 3.82 16.67 17.14
CA GLU A 604 4.14 18.05 17.45
C GLU A 604 5.65 18.14 17.71
N VAL A 605 6.38 18.79 16.81
CA VAL A 605 7.81 19.04 16.98
C VAL A 605 7.95 20.11 18.06
N GLU A 606 8.18 19.67 19.31
CA GLU A 606 8.45 20.54 20.47
C GLU A 606 9.75 21.35 20.32
#